data_AF-A0A5B8XWM3-F1
#
_entry.id   AF-A0A5B8XWM3-F1
#
_cell.length_a   1.000
_cell.length_b   1.000
_cell.length_c   1.000
_cell.angle_alpha   90.00
_cell.angle_beta   90.00
_cell.angle_gamma   90.00
#
_symmetry.space_group_name_H-M   'P 1'
#
loop_
_entity.id
_entity.type
_entity.pdbx_description
1 polymer ?
#
loop_
_entity_poly.entity_id
_entity_poly.type
_entity_poly.pdbx_seq_one_letter_code
_entity_poly.pdbx_strand_id
1 'polypeptide(L)'
;MMFKTPTLLVVMLVLSACGSEVGAPLLNADMGPVEDVSLDVQNDQGAETDLEQSPVEDMEGDMQVDAQPDVVEEVDPFLTLPECAFPLMDAFTIDRLDPPAAASNTYPIPALSAVDAFADAVRLTIEGRYDAALMASQSVGYAICRGEGDYADTVLFEPVARGTGNAVLAIRLKKDDASRLFFQSPHILHDRNTLPQSVRFFEELEARALLTSGTHRCASSERGCSGTSAVCERADDGYAESDMAHSVTSYFQAAHEAVADAFTQDLVVSVHGMARAGVSVSNGTRFRVASDSPVARVVKALDDAGIAEVTSCSPGTVAPEVNFLCGRTNTQGRHLNGSADACFQNATRASERFLHLEQERTLRDNPTRMVNALKTALQPEMQLVQ
;
A
#
# COMPACT_ATOMS: atom_id res chain seq x y z
N MET A 1 -25.68 -21.67 -66.04
CA MET A 1 -25.40 -23.03 -65.53
C MET A 1 -24.43 -22.92 -64.35
N MET A 2 -24.58 -23.81 -63.36
CA MET A 2 -23.77 -23.99 -62.14
C MET A 2 -24.09 -23.13 -60.90
N PHE A 3 -25.17 -23.59 -60.24
CA PHE A 3 -25.33 -23.99 -58.83
C PHE A 3 -24.58 -23.32 -57.66
N LYS A 4 -25.44 -22.93 -56.69
CA LYS A 4 -25.23 -22.67 -55.26
C LYS A 4 -24.74 -23.91 -54.48
N THR A 5 -24.04 -23.65 -53.39
CA THR A 5 -24.11 -24.42 -52.12
C THR A 5 -24.00 -23.46 -50.93
N PRO A 6 -24.93 -23.48 -49.96
CA PRO A 6 -24.75 -22.82 -48.67
C PRO A 6 -24.25 -23.81 -47.61
N THR A 7 -23.31 -23.36 -46.77
CA THR A 7 -22.83 -24.10 -45.61
C THR A 7 -23.78 -23.90 -44.44
N LEU A 8 -24.29 -25.02 -43.92
CA LEU A 8 -25.19 -25.15 -42.79
C LEU A 8 -24.40 -24.98 -41.48
N LEU A 9 -24.75 -23.99 -40.67
CA LEU A 9 -24.22 -23.81 -39.31
C LEU A 9 -25.05 -24.66 -38.34
N VAL A 10 -24.43 -25.69 -37.77
CA VAL A 10 -25.05 -26.54 -36.73
C VAL A 10 -24.79 -25.89 -35.38
N VAL A 11 -25.85 -25.37 -34.75
CA VAL A 11 -25.85 -24.94 -33.35
C VAL A 11 -26.19 -26.16 -32.49
N MET A 12 -25.21 -26.70 -31.77
CA MET A 12 -25.45 -27.67 -30.71
C MET A 12 -25.85 -26.93 -29.43
N LEU A 13 -27.13 -27.00 -29.07
CA LEU A 13 -27.61 -26.74 -27.71
C LEU A 13 -27.26 -27.97 -26.86
N VAL A 14 -26.42 -27.78 -25.84
CA VAL A 14 -26.28 -28.75 -24.74
C VAL A 14 -27.12 -28.25 -23.57
N LEU A 15 -28.31 -28.82 -23.43
CA LEU A 15 -29.08 -28.82 -22.20
C LEU A 15 -28.50 -29.90 -21.29
N SER A 16 -27.92 -29.51 -20.16
CA SER A 16 -27.64 -30.44 -19.06
C SER A 16 -28.45 -30.00 -17.85
N ALA A 17 -29.50 -30.76 -17.58
CA ALA A 17 -30.24 -30.74 -16.32
C ALA A 17 -29.85 -32.01 -15.57
N CYS A 18 -29.31 -31.84 -14.36
CA CYS A 18 -29.31 -32.85 -13.31
C CYS A 18 -29.31 -32.11 -11.97
N GLY A 19 -30.44 -32.14 -11.28
CA GLY A 19 -30.47 -31.90 -9.83
C GLY A 19 -30.09 -33.17 -9.08
N SER A 20 -29.67 -33.01 -7.82
CA SER A 20 -29.98 -33.91 -6.70
C SER A 20 -29.58 -33.23 -5.40
N GLU A 21 -30.52 -33.23 -4.46
CA GLU A 21 -30.38 -32.85 -3.06
C GLU A 21 -29.48 -33.82 -2.28
N VAL A 22 -28.60 -33.31 -1.41
CA VAL A 22 -28.25 -33.85 -0.08
C VAL A 22 -27.35 -32.78 0.58
N GLY A 23 -27.69 -32.19 1.72
CA GLY A 23 -27.68 -32.83 3.03
C GLY A 23 -26.65 -32.10 3.91
N ALA A 24 -27.12 -31.14 4.70
CA ALA A 24 -26.31 -30.44 5.69
C ALA A 24 -26.04 -31.34 6.91
N PRO A 25 -24.88 -31.18 7.58
CA PRO A 25 -24.80 -31.39 9.01
C PRO A 25 -24.46 -30.08 9.74
N LEU A 26 -25.36 -29.72 10.64
CA LEU A 26 -25.12 -28.82 11.76
C LEU A 26 -24.09 -29.46 12.69
N LEU A 27 -22.98 -28.78 12.93
CA LEU A 27 -22.10 -29.05 14.05
C LEU A 27 -22.13 -27.84 14.99
N ASN A 28 -22.87 -28.02 16.08
CA ASN A 28 -22.80 -27.19 17.27
C ASN A 28 -21.44 -27.41 17.92
N ALA A 29 -20.60 -26.38 17.96
CA ALA A 29 -19.46 -26.31 18.86
C ALA A 29 -19.92 -25.58 20.14
N ASP A 30 -20.09 -26.39 21.18
CA ASP A 30 -20.31 -26.01 22.57
C ASP A 30 -19.07 -25.25 23.09
N MET A 31 -19.22 -23.95 23.33
CA MET A 31 -18.18 -23.15 24.00
C MET A 31 -18.47 -23.16 25.51
N GLY A 32 -17.70 -23.99 26.23
CA GLY A 32 -17.65 -23.97 27.68
C GLY A 32 -17.09 -22.65 28.23
N PRO A 33 -17.44 -22.28 29.47
CA PRO A 33 -17.03 -21.01 30.06
C PRO A 33 -15.53 -21.00 30.36
N VAL A 34 -14.87 -19.90 29.95
CA VAL A 34 -13.49 -19.58 30.29
C VAL A 34 -13.45 -19.16 31.76
N GLU A 35 -12.67 -19.87 32.57
CA GLU A 35 -12.43 -19.53 33.97
C GLU A 35 -11.61 -18.25 34.10
N ASP A 36 -12.10 -17.38 34.96
CA ASP A 36 -11.56 -16.06 35.32
C ASP A 36 -10.33 -16.24 36.22
N VAL A 37 -9.12 -16.05 35.69
CA VAL A 37 -7.89 -16.06 36.48
C VAL A 37 -7.66 -14.66 37.05
N SER A 38 -8.13 -14.48 38.28
CA SER A 38 -7.81 -13.32 39.11
C SER A 38 -6.34 -13.38 39.54
N LEU A 39 -5.52 -12.44 39.07
CA LEU A 39 -4.16 -12.24 39.55
C LEU A 39 -4.17 -11.28 40.75
N ASP A 40 -3.85 -11.83 41.93
CA ASP A 40 -3.59 -11.08 43.16
C ASP A 40 -2.35 -10.20 43.00
N VAL A 41 -2.56 -8.88 43.04
CA VAL A 41 -1.50 -7.87 43.17
C VAL A 41 -1.16 -7.74 44.65
N GLN A 42 -0.04 -8.34 45.06
CA GLN A 42 0.55 -8.08 46.37
C GLN A 42 1.27 -6.74 46.36
N ASN A 43 0.75 -5.85 47.20
CA ASN A 43 1.24 -4.53 47.52
C ASN A 43 2.45 -4.66 48.46
N ASP A 44 3.66 -4.32 48.00
CA ASP A 44 4.85 -4.29 48.85
C ASP A 44 5.15 -2.85 49.27
N GLN A 45 5.08 -2.63 50.58
CA GLN A 45 5.42 -1.37 51.26
C GLN A 45 6.76 -1.55 51.98
N GLY A 46 7.68 -0.61 51.77
CA GLY A 46 8.89 -0.45 52.58
C GLY A 46 10.04 0.10 51.74
N ALA A 47 10.88 1.03 52.17
CA ALA A 47 11.06 1.62 53.49
C ALA A 47 11.73 2.99 53.29
N GLU A 48 11.29 3.97 54.08
CA GLU A 48 12.00 5.23 54.29
C GLU A 48 13.21 4.96 55.19
N THR A 49 14.39 5.45 54.80
CA THR A 49 15.54 5.56 55.69
C THR A 49 16.02 7.00 55.72
N ASP A 50 15.81 7.61 56.88
CA ASP A 50 16.43 8.84 57.34
C ASP A 50 17.96 8.79 57.21
N LEU A 51 18.54 9.82 56.60
CA LEU A 51 19.97 10.10 56.68
C LEU A 51 20.20 11.50 57.23
N GLU A 52 20.93 11.50 58.35
CA GLU A 52 21.31 12.62 59.18
C GLU A 52 22.09 13.70 58.42
N GLN A 53 21.72 14.95 58.67
CA GLN A 53 22.46 16.13 58.26
C GLN A 53 23.62 16.38 59.23
N SER A 54 24.83 16.59 58.69
CA SER A 54 25.95 17.20 59.40
C SER A 54 26.33 18.52 58.71
N PRO A 55 26.68 19.58 59.47
CA PRO A 55 27.06 20.87 58.92
C PRO A 55 28.55 20.84 58.54
N VAL A 56 28.87 21.29 57.33
CA VAL A 56 30.26 21.57 56.93
C VAL A 56 30.38 23.04 56.56
N GLU A 57 31.31 23.69 57.24
CA GLU A 57 31.65 25.10 57.21
C GLU A 57 32.27 25.56 55.89
N ASP A 58 32.19 26.87 55.70
CA ASP A 58 32.67 27.68 54.59
C ASP A 58 34.14 27.48 54.21
N MET A 59 34.42 27.43 52.91
CA MET A 59 35.60 28.06 52.33
C MET A 59 35.27 28.57 50.93
N GLU A 60 35.01 29.87 50.87
CA GLU A 60 34.99 30.68 49.64
C GLU A 60 36.36 30.61 48.95
N GLY A 61 36.33 30.33 47.65
CA GLY A 61 37.51 30.22 46.79
C GLY A 61 37.09 30.29 45.34
N ASP A 62 36.71 31.50 44.91
CA ASP A 62 36.37 31.87 43.54
C ASP A 62 37.43 31.41 42.53
N MET A 63 37.05 30.45 41.71
CA MET A 63 37.59 30.29 40.37
C MET A 63 36.45 29.85 39.44
N GLN A 64 35.64 30.82 39.04
CA GLN A 64 34.69 30.67 37.94
C GLN A 64 35.49 30.47 36.65
N VAL A 65 35.83 29.22 36.36
CA VAL A 65 36.16 28.80 35.00
C VAL A 65 34.82 28.75 34.29
N ASP A 66 34.56 29.74 33.42
CA ASP A 66 33.50 29.70 32.41
C ASP A 66 33.78 28.54 31.45
N ALA A 67 33.56 27.32 31.92
CA ALA A 67 33.42 26.16 31.05
C ALA A 67 32.06 26.29 30.41
N GLN A 68 32.00 27.00 29.27
CA GLN A 68 30.85 26.87 28.38
C GLN A 68 30.73 25.37 28.08
N PRO A 69 29.58 24.74 28.37
CA PRO A 69 29.39 23.34 28.04
C PRO A 69 29.61 23.20 26.54
N ASP A 70 30.56 22.33 26.15
CA ASP A 70 30.78 21.98 24.76
C ASP A 70 29.42 21.57 24.18
N VAL A 71 28.88 22.43 23.32
CA VAL A 71 27.64 22.16 22.60
C VAL A 71 27.99 21.05 21.61
N VAL A 72 27.73 19.81 22.02
CA VAL A 72 27.80 18.66 21.11
C VAL A 72 26.69 18.90 20.10
N GLU A 73 27.04 19.28 18.86
CA GLU A 73 26.07 19.31 17.77
C GLU A 73 25.46 17.92 17.64
N GLU A 74 24.16 17.81 17.94
CA GLU A 74 23.40 16.60 17.73
C GLU A 74 23.31 16.38 16.22
N VAL A 75 24.09 15.41 15.73
CA VAL A 75 24.05 15.02 14.33
C VAL A 75 22.66 14.50 14.04
N ASP A 76 21.98 15.09 13.05
CA ASP A 76 20.68 14.62 12.59
C ASP A 76 20.75 13.12 12.30
N PRO A 77 20.02 12.26 13.05
CA PRO A 77 20.12 10.82 12.90
C PRO A 77 19.78 10.39 11.47
N PHE A 78 19.02 11.17 10.70
CA PHE A 78 18.74 10.89 9.29
C PHE A 78 20.00 10.82 8.42
N LEU A 79 21.04 11.58 8.78
CA LEU A 79 22.33 11.58 8.06
C LEU A 79 23.13 10.28 8.27
N THR A 80 22.71 9.40 9.18
CA THR A 80 23.29 8.06 9.33
C THR A 80 22.87 7.10 8.21
N LEU A 81 21.77 7.39 7.50
CA LEU A 81 21.40 6.64 6.31
C LEU A 81 22.38 6.93 5.16
N PRO A 82 22.83 5.90 4.42
CA PRO A 82 23.68 6.11 3.26
C PRO A 82 22.91 6.84 2.15
N GLU A 83 23.58 7.68 1.37
CA GLU A 83 23.00 8.27 0.15
C GLU A 83 22.77 7.18 -0.90
N CYS A 84 21.68 7.32 -1.66
CA CYS A 84 21.43 6.43 -2.78
C CYS A 84 22.51 6.62 -3.83
N ALA A 85 23.13 5.53 -4.30
CA ALA A 85 24.21 5.57 -5.28
C ALA A 85 23.76 5.97 -6.71
N PHE A 86 22.51 6.40 -6.87
CA PHE A 86 21.82 6.71 -8.12
C PHE A 86 20.61 7.62 -7.81
N PRO A 87 20.08 8.37 -8.79
CA PRO A 87 18.88 9.18 -8.61
C PRO A 87 17.72 8.37 -8.05
N LEU A 88 17.07 8.83 -6.98
CA LEU A 88 16.08 8.04 -6.23
C LEU A 88 14.96 7.48 -7.12
N MET A 89 14.47 8.27 -8.09
CA MET A 89 13.40 7.84 -9.01
C MET A 89 13.83 6.76 -10.01
N ASP A 90 15.12 6.54 -10.25
CA ASP A 90 15.59 5.44 -11.11
C ASP A 90 15.25 4.07 -10.50
N ALA A 91 15.03 4.01 -9.18
CA ALA A 91 14.47 2.86 -8.44
C ALA A 91 13.13 2.37 -9.02
N PHE A 92 12.36 3.28 -9.62
CA PHE A 92 11.00 3.07 -10.11
C PHE A 92 10.96 2.96 -11.64
N THR A 93 11.93 2.23 -12.22
CA THR A 93 11.97 1.91 -13.65
C THR A 93 11.87 0.41 -13.89
N ILE A 94 11.20 -0.02 -14.96
CA ILE A 94 11.09 -1.45 -15.30
C ILE A 94 12.47 -2.09 -15.47
N ASP A 95 13.41 -1.39 -16.11
CA ASP A 95 14.76 -1.89 -16.37
C ASP A 95 15.57 -2.11 -15.07
N ARG A 96 15.37 -1.27 -14.05
CA ARG A 96 16.04 -1.45 -12.76
C ARG A 96 15.39 -2.53 -11.92
N LEU A 97 14.06 -2.61 -11.93
CA LEU A 97 13.31 -3.64 -11.19
C LEU A 97 13.57 -5.04 -11.74
N ASP A 98 13.75 -5.16 -13.06
CA ASP A 98 13.91 -6.44 -13.79
C ASP A 98 12.83 -7.49 -13.44
N PRO A 99 11.54 -7.10 -13.44
CA PRO A 99 10.48 -7.89 -12.82
C PRO A 99 10.31 -9.29 -13.46
N PRO A 100 10.07 -10.35 -12.65
CA PRO A 100 9.60 -11.63 -13.14
C PRO A 100 8.46 -11.50 -14.15
N ALA A 101 8.61 -12.17 -15.30
CA ALA A 101 7.66 -12.10 -16.40
C ALA A 101 6.36 -12.89 -16.12
N ALA A 102 5.33 -12.64 -16.93
CA ALA A 102 4.13 -13.46 -16.90
C ALA A 102 4.45 -14.95 -17.17
N ALA A 103 3.79 -15.85 -16.45
CA ALA A 103 3.94 -17.30 -16.54
C ALA A 103 5.36 -17.83 -16.29
N SER A 104 6.26 -17.03 -15.69
CA SER A 104 7.61 -17.48 -15.37
C SER A 104 7.64 -18.47 -14.20
N ASN A 105 6.69 -18.36 -13.27
CA ASN A 105 6.69 -19.07 -11.98
C ASN A 105 7.97 -18.83 -11.17
N THR A 106 8.54 -17.64 -11.30
CA THR A 106 9.80 -17.26 -10.63
C THR A 106 9.61 -16.25 -9.50
N TYR A 107 8.38 -15.82 -9.19
CA TYR A 107 8.13 -14.97 -8.04
C TYR A 107 8.34 -15.78 -6.74
N PRO A 108 9.33 -15.40 -5.89
CA PRO A 108 9.55 -16.06 -4.62
C PRO A 108 8.58 -15.51 -3.58
N ILE A 109 7.64 -16.34 -3.12
CA ILE A 109 6.77 -15.98 -2.00
C ILE A 109 7.65 -15.87 -0.74
N PRO A 110 7.72 -14.70 -0.09
CA PRO A 110 8.54 -14.53 1.10
C PRO A 110 7.98 -15.32 2.28
N ALA A 111 8.86 -15.80 3.15
CA ALA A 111 8.45 -16.37 4.44
C ALA A 111 7.82 -15.28 5.33
N LEU A 112 6.81 -15.63 6.13
CA LEU A 112 6.13 -14.68 7.02
C LEU A 112 7.09 -13.93 7.94
N SER A 113 8.09 -14.60 8.50
CA SER A 113 9.11 -13.95 9.34
C SER A 113 9.93 -12.89 8.60
N ALA A 114 10.12 -13.06 7.28
CA ALA A 114 10.79 -12.05 6.46
C ALA A 114 9.84 -10.87 6.16
N VAL A 115 8.56 -11.15 5.91
CA VAL A 115 7.52 -10.12 5.76
C VAL A 115 7.43 -9.26 7.03
N ASP A 116 7.41 -9.88 8.21
CA ASP A 116 7.40 -9.18 9.50
C ASP A 116 8.66 -8.33 9.71
N ALA A 117 9.85 -8.90 9.49
CA ALA A 117 11.10 -8.17 9.62
C ALA A 117 11.24 -6.99 8.64
N PHE A 118 10.67 -7.12 7.43
CA PHE A 118 10.58 -6.01 6.49
C PHE A 118 9.62 -4.91 6.98
N ALA A 119 8.43 -5.29 7.48
CA ALA A 119 7.48 -4.34 8.06
C ALA A 119 8.12 -3.57 9.24
N ASP A 120 8.87 -4.27 10.10
CA ASP A 120 9.59 -3.67 11.21
C ASP A 120 10.69 -2.71 10.74
N ALA A 121 11.43 -3.05 9.67
CA ALA A 121 12.40 -2.13 9.08
C ALA A 121 11.73 -0.82 8.62
N VAL A 122 10.55 -0.90 7.99
CA VAL A 122 9.77 0.28 7.58
C VAL A 122 9.32 1.11 8.79
N ARG A 123 8.79 0.47 9.84
CA ARG A 123 8.37 1.16 11.08
C ARG A 123 9.55 1.85 11.76
N LEU A 124 10.68 1.16 11.92
CA LEU A 124 11.89 1.70 12.52
C LEU A 124 12.41 2.92 11.75
N THR A 125 12.35 2.91 10.42
CA THR A 125 12.69 4.08 9.59
C THR A 125 11.74 5.25 9.86
N ILE A 126 10.43 5.02 9.93
CA ILE A 126 9.45 6.07 10.21
C ILE A 126 9.64 6.65 11.63
N GLU A 127 10.05 5.82 12.59
CA GLU A 127 10.36 6.21 13.97
C GLU A 127 11.73 6.91 14.13
N GLY A 128 12.52 7.05 13.06
CA GLY A 128 13.86 7.65 13.11
C GLY A 128 14.94 6.74 13.71
N ARG A 129 14.67 5.44 13.86
CA ARG A 129 15.60 4.43 14.41
C ARG A 129 16.43 3.79 13.29
N TYR A 130 17.21 4.61 12.58
CA TYR A 130 17.84 4.24 11.31
C TYR A 130 18.86 3.10 11.40
N ASP A 131 19.69 3.03 12.45
CA ASP A 131 20.63 1.91 12.65
C ASP A 131 19.90 0.56 12.78
N ALA A 132 18.80 0.55 13.54
CA ALA A 132 17.96 -0.63 13.70
C ALA A 132 17.24 -0.99 12.40
N ALA A 133 16.76 0.02 11.66
CA ALA A 133 16.12 -0.18 10.36
C ALA A 133 17.09 -0.78 9.33
N LEU A 134 18.34 -0.31 9.27
CA LEU A 134 19.38 -0.84 8.39
C LEU A 134 19.67 -2.32 8.70
N MET A 135 19.81 -2.68 9.98
CA MET A 135 20.00 -4.08 10.37
C MET A 135 18.82 -4.96 10.00
N ALA A 136 17.59 -4.50 10.27
CA ALA A 136 16.36 -5.22 9.95
C ALA A 136 16.21 -5.42 8.43
N SER A 137 16.43 -4.38 7.62
CA SER A 137 16.30 -4.45 6.16
C SER A 137 17.32 -5.39 5.54
N GLN A 138 18.58 -5.35 6.00
CA GLN A 138 19.64 -6.23 5.50
C GLN A 138 19.32 -7.70 5.76
N SER A 139 18.69 -8.02 6.90
CA SER A 139 18.31 -9.40 7.25
C SER A 139 17.30 -10.03 6.27
N VAL A 140 16.56 -9.19 5.53
CA VAL A 140 15.54 -9.61 4.54
C VAL A 140 15.93 -9.27 3.10
N GLY A 141 17.19 -8.90 2.87
CA GLY A 141 17.72 -8.62 1.53
C GLY A 141 17.30 -7.28 0.93
N TYR A 142 17.04 -6.27 1.78
CA TYR A 142 16.74 -4.90 1.38
C TYR A 142 17.86 -3.93 1.75
N ALA A 143 18.16 -3.02 0.82
CA ALA A 143 18.94 -1.83 1.07
C ALA A 143 18.00 -0.66 1.41
N ILE A 144 18.47 0.20 2.33
CA ILE A 144 17.86 1.49 2.63
C ILE A 144 18.86 2.57 2.28
N CYS A 145 18.42 3.62 1.58
CA CYS A 145 19.23 4.81 1.33
C CYS A 145 18.37 6.08 1.36
N ARG A 146 18.99 7.23 1.61
CA ARG A 146 18.35 8.54 1.52
C ARG A 146 18.59 9.18 0.15
N GLY A 147 17.60 9.94 -0.32
CA GLY A 147 17.71 10.74 -1.52
C GLY A 147 18.60 11.97 -1.34
N GLU A 148 18.76 12.71 -2.44
CA GLU A 148 19.51 13.95 -2.53
C GLU A 148 18.68 15.02 -3.25
N GLY A 149 19.10 16.30 -3.14
CA GLY A 149 18.42 17.41 -3.81
C GLY A 149 16.96 17.53 -3.39
N ASP A 150 16.05 17.50 -4.37
CA ASP A 150 14.59 17.58 -4.17
C ASP A 150 14.02 16.35 -3.41
N TYR A 151 14.84 15.32 -3.18
CA TYR A 151 14.50 14.10 -2.43
C TYR A 151 15.32 13.94 -1.14
N ALA A 152 15.96 15.01 -0.65
CA ALA A 152 16.85 14.94 0.51
C ALA A 152 16.16 14.49 1.81
N ASP A 153 14.83 14.44 1.87
CA ASP A 153 14.02 13.96 2.99
C ASP A 153 13.39 12.57 2.75
N THR A 154 13.69 11.97 1.59
CA THR A 154 13.06 10.75 1.12
C THR A 154 13.96 9.55 1.40
N VAL A 155 13.40 8.50 1.97
CA VAL A 155 14.06 7.20 2.14
C VAL A 155 13.55 6.22 1.12
N LEU A 156 14.46 5.50 0.47
CA LEU A 156 14.20 4.43 -0.48
C LEU A 156 14.50 3.07 0.17
N PHE A 157 13.56 2.14 0.06
CA PHE A 157 13.75 0.71 0.28
C PHE A 157 13.77 0.02 -1.08
N GLU A 158 14.89 -0.60 -1.42
CA GLU A 158 15.00 -1.43 -2.63
C GLU A 158 15.58 -2.82 -2.33
N PRO A 159 15.14 -3.87 -3.03
CA PRO A 159 15.77 -5.18 -2.95
C PRO A 159 17.23 -5.10 -3.39
N VAL A 160 18.14 -5.72 -2.62
CA VAL A 160 19.57 -5.79 -2.97
C VAL A 160 19.77 -6.54 -4.28
N ALA A 161 18.98 -7.59 -4.52
CA ALA A 161 18.96 -8.35 -5.75
C ALA A 161 17.79 -7.90 -6.64
N ARG A 162 18.12 -7.50 -7.88
CA ARG A 162 17.15 -7.21 -8.94
C ARG A 162 16.45 -8.48 -9.41
N GLY A 163 15.28 -8.31 -10.01
CA GLY A 163 14.47 -9.41 -10.54
C GLY A 163 13.96 -10.42 -9.52
N THR A 164 14.00 -10.06 -8.24
CA THR A 164 13.42 -10.85 -7.16
C THR A 164 11.91 -10.81 -7.14
N GLY A 165 11.25 -9.86 -7.82
CA GLY A 165 9.81 -9.69 -7.71
C GLY A 165 9.35 -8.82 -6.53
N ASN A 166 10.27 -8.45 -5.64
CA ASN A 166 10.02 -7.75 -4.40
C ASN A 166 9.64 -6.28 -4.62
N ALA A 167 8.86 -5.71 -3.70
CA ALA A 167 8.36 -4.34 -3.81
C ALA A 167 9.46 -3.29 -3.61
N VAL A 168 9.28 -2.11 -4.18
CA VAL A 168 10.13 -0.92 -3.94
C VAL A 168 9.28 0.17 -3.33
N LEU A 169 9.80 0.82 -2.29
CA LEU A 169 9.09 1.82 -1.49
C LEU A 169 9.94 3.08 -1.32
N ALA A 170 9.35 4.24 -1.56
CA ALA A 170 9.90 5.54 -1.19
C ALA A 170 8.98 6.23 -0.17
N ILE A 171 9.56 6.87 0.85
CA ILE A 171 8.84 7.57 1.92
C ILE A 171 9.50 8.92 2.18
N ARG A 172 8.74 10.02 2.08
CA ARG A 172 9.14 11.34 2.59
C ARG A 172 8.93 11.39 4.10
N LEU A 173 10.03 11.49 4.86
CA LEU A 173 9.98 11.42 6.32
C LEU A 173 9.77 12.76 7.00
N LYS A 174 10.09 13.89 6.35
CA LYS A 174 9.82 15.21 6.91
C LYS A 174 8.32 15.47 6.85
N LYS A 175 7.69 15.20 7.99
CA LYS A 175 6.24 15.07 8.19
C LYS A 175 5.45 16.30 7.72
N ASP A 176 6.07 17.47 7.84
CA ASP A 176 5.45 18.78 7.66
C ASP A 176 5.54 19.32 6.23
N ASP A 177 6.23 18.63 5.31
CA ASP A 177 6.34 19.05 3.90
C ASP A 177 5.64 18.06 2.94
N ALA A 178 5.31 16.85 3.39
CA ALA A 178 4.71 15.82 2.56
C ALA A 178 3.18 15.86 2.57
N SER A 179 2.58 15.83 1.38
CA SER A 179 1.13 15.64 1.21
C SER A 179 0.70 14.30 1.78
N ARG A 180 -0.49 14.23 2.37
CA ARG A 180 -1.10 13.03 3.00
C ARG A 180 -1.62 12.05 1.94
N LEU A 181 -0.75 11.70 1.00
CA LEU A 181 -1.01 10.88 -0.16
C LEU A 181 0.00 9.74 -0.22
N PHE A 182 -0.49 8.53 -0.49
CA PHE A 182 0.33 7.34 -0.66
C PHE A 182 -0.07 6.65 -1.96
N PHE A 183 0.76 6.76 -3.00
CA PHE A 183 0.49 6.13 -4.29
C PHE A 183 1.03 4.70 -4.36
N GLN A 184 0.24 3.81 -4.96
CA GLN A 184 0.57 2.39 -5.09
C GLN A 184 0.33 1.90 -6.52
N SER A 185 1.27 1.13 -7.06
CA SER A 185 1.16 0.47 -8.38
C SER A 185 1.41 -1.03 -8.26
N PRO A 186 0.36 -1.83 -8.00
CA PRO A 186 0.52 -3.26 -7.79
C PRO A 186 0.73 -4.07 -9.08
N HIS A 187 0.48 -3.51 -10.27
CA HIS A 187 0.45 -4.25 -11.55
C HIS A 187 1.32 -3.61 -12.65
N ILE A 188 2.55 -3.20 -12.35
CA ILE A 188 3.35 -2.33 -13.24
C ILE A 188 3.61 -2.84 -14.66
N LEU A 189 3.68 -4.16 -14.85
CA LEU A 189 3.87 -4.76 -16.18
C LEU A 189 2.56 -5.04 -16.92
N HIS A 190 1.53 -5.45 -16.18
CA HIS A 190 0.23 -5.79 -16.75
C HIS A 190 -0.53 -4.51 -17.13
N ASP A 191 -0.58 -3.58 -16.17
CA ASP A 191 -1.21 -2.28 -16.30
C ASP A 191 -0.16 -1.29 -16.79
N ARG A 192 0.28 -1.47 -18.05
CA ARG A 192 1.37 -0.68 -18.66
C ARG A 192 1.30 0.81 -18.32
N ASN A 193 2.45 1.42 -18.01
CA ASN A 193 2.56 2.84 -17.69
C ASN A 193 1.88 3.30 -16.37
N THR A 194 1.36 2.41 -15.53
CA THR A 194 0.95 2.77 -14.15
C THR A 194 2.14 3.17 -13.27
N LEU A 195 3.31 2.54 -13.46
CA LEU A 195 4.55 2.90 -12.75
C LEU A 195 5.01 4.33 -13.05
N PRO A 196 5.35 4.71 -14.30
CA PRO A 196 5.78 6.08 -14.59
C PRO A 196 4.69 7.11 -14.27
N GLN A 197 3.42 6.75 -14.36
CA GLN A 197 2.34 7.63 -13.91
C GLN A 197 2.34 7.83 -12.39
N SER A 198 2.54 6.77 -11.60
CA SER A 198 2.60 6.89 -10.13
C SER A 198 3.84 7.63 -9.65
N VAL A 199 4.97 7.51 -10.37
CA VAL A 199 6.14 8.37 -10.17
C VAL A 199 5.74 9.84 -10.37
N ARG A 200 5.09 10.18 -11.48
CA ARG A 200 4.60 11.54 -11.73
C ARG A 200 3.62 12.03 -10.66
N PHE A 201 2.73 11.17 -10.15
CA PHE A 201 1.85 11.53 -9.04
C PHE A 201 2.63 11.80 -7.75
N PHE A 202 3.61 10.95 -7.42
CA PHE A 202 4.47 11.14 -6.25
C PHE A 202 5.24 12.46 -6.32
N GLU A 203 5.78 12.81 -7.49
CA GLU A 203 6.52 14.05 -7.70
C GLU A 203 5.62 15.29 -7.66
N GLU A 204 4.58 15.34 -8.50
CA GLU A 204 3.81 16.58 -8.71
C GLU A 204 2.77 16.89 -7.63
N LEU A 205 2.40 15.89 -6.83
CA LEU A 205 1.53 16.01 -5.68
C LEU A 205 2.30 15.87 -4.35
N GLU A 206 3.63 15.83 -4.38
CA GLU A 206 4.48 15.79 -3.19
C GLU A 206 4.03 14.73 -2.17
N ALA A 207 3.63 13.57 -2.68
CA ALA A 207 3.01 12.51 -1.90
C ALA A 207 3.96 11.95 -0.82
N ARG A 208 3.44 11.61 0.35
CA ARG A 208 4.24 10.99 1.43
C ARG A 208 4.95 9.71 0.99
N ALA A 209 4.30 8.87 0.21
CA ALA A 209 4.90 7.60 -0.18
C ALA A 209 4.54 7.15 -1.61
N LEU A 210 5.45 6.37 -2.18
CA LEU A 210 5.27 5.64 -3.45
C LEU A 210 5.68 4.18 -3.25
N LEU A 211 4.77 3.26 -3.54
CA LEU A 211 5.00 1.82 -3.47
C LEU A 211 4.71 1.17 -4.83
N THR A 212 5.65 0.37 -5.31
CA THR A 212 5.45 -0.41 -6.53
C THR A 212 5.70 -1.89 -6.28
N SER A 213 4.94 -2.72 -6.99
CA SER A 213 5.29 -4.13 -7.19
C SER A 213 6.63 -4.24 -7.92
N GLY A 214 7.34 -5.36 -7.72
CA GLY A 214 8.53 -5.70 -8.50
C GLY A 214 8.30 -6.88 -9.44
N THR A 215 7.04 -7.28 -9.71
CA THR A 215 6.70 -8.54 -10.39
C THR A 215 5.52 -8.37 -11.34
N HIS A 216 5.42 -9.24 -12.36
CA HIS A 216 4.16 -9.39 -13.11
C HIS A 216 3.13 -10.10 -12.22
N ARG A 217 1.87 -9.65 -12.22
CA ARG A 217 0.78 -10.26 -11.43
C ARG A 217 0.49 -11.75 -11.70
N CYS A 218 1.08 -12.30 -12.76
CA CYS A 218 0.94 -13.70 -13.19
C CYS A 218 2.30 -14.43 -13.19
N ALA A 219 3.27 -13.97 -12.41
CA ALA A 219 4.61 -14.57 -12.31
C ALA A 219 4.67 -15.74 -11.30
N SER A 220 3.55 -16.10 -10.67
CA SER A 220 3.41 -17.27 -9.79
C SER A 220 2.19 -18.11 -10.18
N SER A 221 2.33 -19.43 -10.13
CA SER A 221 1.24 -20.39 -10.21
C SER A 221 0.54 -20.62 -8.87
N GLU A 222 1.22 -20.33 -7.77
CA GLU A 222 0.66 -20.45 -6.42
C GLU A 222 -0.49 -19.45 -6.24
N ARG A 223 -1.54 -19.89 -5.54
CA ARG A 223 -2.77 -19.14 -5.32
C ARG A 223 -2.96 -18.82 -3.84
N GLY A 224 -3.46 -17.63 -3.57
CA GLY A 224 -3.64 -17.11 -2.22
C GLY A 224 -5.07 -16.65 -1.97
N CYS A 225 -5.23 -15.33 -1.93
CA CYS A 225 -6.47 -14.70 -1.54
C CYS A 225 -7.64 -15.01 -2.47
N SER A 226 -8.84 -15.03 -1.86
CA SER A 226 -10.07 -15.35 -2.55
C SER A 226 -10.37 -14.39 -3.71
N GLY A 227 -10.91 -14.97 -4.77
CA GLY A 227 -11.46 -14.25 -5.91
C GLY A 227 -11.28 -15.04 -7.19
N THR A 228 -11.70 -14.44 -8.29
CA THR A 228 -11.69 -15.07 -9.60
C THR A 228 -11.17 -14.09 -10.63
N SER A 229 -10.28 -14.56 -11.49
CA SER A 229 -9.76 -13.75 -12.60
C SER A 229 -9.47 -14.64 -13.80
N ALA A 230 -9.76 -14.12 -15.00
CA ALA A 230 -9.38 -14.77 -16.25
C ALA A 230 -7.99 -14.31 -16.74
N VAL A 231 -7.28 -13.47 -15.98
CA VAL A 231 -6.04 -12.80 -16.42
C VAL A 231 -4.82 -13.73 -16.40
N CYS A 232 -4.64 -14.53 -15.34
CA CYS A 232 -3.41 -15.31 -15.10
C CYS A 232 -3.57 -16.81 -15.39
N GLU A 233 -4.24 -17.13 -16.50
CA GLU A 233 -4.84 -18.44 -16.78
C GLU A 233 -5.95 -18.75 -15.76
N ARG A 234 -7.11 -19.23 -16.22
CA ARG A 234 -8.31 -19.36 -15.38
C ARG A 234 -8.02 -20.18 -14.12
N ALA A 235 -8.16 -19.56 -12.96
CA ALA A 235 -8.23 -20.23 -11.67
C ALA A 235 -9.51 -19.72 -10.98
N ASP A 236 -10.43 -20.62 -10.73
CA ASP A 236 -11.59 -20.40 -9.84
C ASP A 236 -11.16 -20.58 -8.35
N ASP A 237 -9.85 -20.56 -8.12
CA ASP A 237 -9.14 -21.03 -6.93
C ASP A 237 -8.23 -19.95 -6.31
N GLY A 238 -8.54 -18.67 -6.57
CA GLY A 238 -7.88 -17.50 -5.97
C GLY A 238 -6.95 -16.73 -6.92
N TYR A 239 -6.44 -15.59 -6.45
CA TYR A 239 -5.45 -14.80 -7.19
C TYR A 239 -4.05 -15.42 -7.07
N ALA A 240 -3.20 -15.20 -8.08
CA ALA A 240 -1.80 -15.56 -7.99
C ALA A 240 -1.12 -14.83 -6.83
N GLU A 241 -0.20 -15.47 -6.11
CA GLU A 241 0.56 -14.79 -5.05
C GLU A 241 1.43 -13.63 -5.57
N SER A 242 1.79 -13.64 -6.85
CA SER A 242 2.46 -12.51 -7.51
C SER A 242 1.53 -11.32 -7.77
N ASP A 243 0.22 -11.46 -7.60
CA ASP A 243 -0.75 -10.38 -7.77
C ASP A 243 -0.77 -9.51 -6.50
N MET A 244 0.06 -8.47 -6.47
CA MET A 244 0.27 -7.65 -5.26
C MET A 244 -0.99 -6.92 -4.75
N ALA A 245 -2.00 -6.72 -5.60
CA ALA A 245 -3.30 -6.19 -5.16
C ALA A 245 -4.12 -7.23 -4.37
N HIS A 246 -3.76 -8.51 -4.46
CA HIS A 246 -4.52 -9.65 -3.96
C HIS A 246 -3.63 -10.66 -3.21
N SER A 247 -2.55 -10.20 -2.57
CA SER A 247 -1.70 -11.04 -1.73
C SER A 247 -1.46 -10.35 -0.38
N VAL A 248 -1.62 -11.11 0.70
CA VAL A 248 -1.30 -10.66 2.07
C VAL A 248 0.09 -11.10 2.52
N THR A 249 0.72 -12.00 1.78
CA THR A 249 2.03 -12.61 2.06
C THR A 249 3.11 -12.01 1.15
N SER A 250 3.18 -10.69 1.08
CA SER A 250 4.13 -9.97 0.22
C SER A 250 4.75 -8.77 0.93
N TYR A 251 5.98 -8.40 0.52
CA TYR A 251 6.59 -7.14 0.96
C TYR A 251 5.77 -5.90 0.54
N PHE A 252 4.97 -6.01 -0.54
CA PHE A 252 4.05 -4.95 -0.94
C PHE A 252 2.96 -4.71 0.11
N GLN A 253 2.32 -5.78 0.59
CA GLN A 253 1.32 -5.66 1.65
C GLN A 253 1.96 -5.17 2.97
N ALA A 254 3.12 -5.71 3.35
CA ALA A 254 3.83 -5.27 4.55
C ALA A 254 4.20 -3.77 4.51
N ALA A 255 4.72 -3.29 3.39
CA ALA A 255 4.98 -1.85 3.19
C ALA A 255 3.69 -1.04 3.29
N HIS A 256 2.61 -1.50 2.64
CA HIS A 256 1.32 -0.84 2.69
C HIS A 256 0.84 -0.66 4.14
N GLU A 257 0.78 -1.75 4.91
CA GLU A 257 0.29 -1.75 6.28
C GLU A 257 1.18 -0.88 7.18
N ALA A 258 2.51 -1.07 7.14
CA ALA A 258 3.44 -0.31 7.96
C ALA A 258 3.34 1.21 7.73
N VAL A 259 3.27 1.66 6.48
CA VAL A 259 3.12 3.09 6.15
C VAL A 259 1.71 3.60 6.48
N ALA A 260 0.67 2.86 6.10
CA ALA A 260 -0.71 3.30 6.30
C ALA A 260 -1.11 3.35 7.78
N ASP A 261 -0.55 2.49 8.62
CA ASP A 261 -0.80 2.47 10.06
C ASP A 261 -0.02 3.58 10.77
N ALA A 262 1.20 3.90 10.31
CA ALA A 262 1.96 5.02 10.85
C ALA A 262 1.36 6.38 10.47
N PHE A 263 0.79 6.49 9.27
CA PHE A 263 0.19 7.72 8.76
C PHE A 263 -1.33 7.57 8.59
N THR A 264 -2.04 7.50 9.72
CA THR A 264 -3.49 7.18 9.74
C THR A 264 -4.39 8.22 9.07
N GLN A 265 -3.85 9.38 8.70
CA GLN A 265 -4.56 10.46 8.01
C GLN A 265 -4.32 10.47 6.50
N ASP A 266 -3.46 9.60 6.00
CA ASP A 266 -3.12 9.54 4.58
C ASP A 266 -4.21 8.81 3.79
N LEU A 267 -4.44 9.33 2.58
CA LEU A 267 -5.22 8.70 1.53
C LEU A 267 -4.31 7.82 0.68
N VAL A 268 -4.59 6.52 0.66
CA VAL A 268 -3.88 5.56 -0.19
C VAL A 268 -4.58 5.45 -1.53
N VAL A 269 -3.83 5.64 -2.62
CA VAL A 269 -4.33 5.60 -3.99
C VAL A 269 -3.72 4.41 -4.74
N SER A 270 -4.52 3.39 -5.01
CA SER A 270 -4.12 2.24 -5.83
C SER A 270 -4.39 2.52 -7.30
N VAL A 271 -3.32 2.60 -8.09
CA VAL A 271 -3.33 2.97 -9.50
C VAL A 271 -3.29 1.70 -10.36
N HIS A 272 -4.38 1.46 -11.08
CA HIS A 272 -4.55 0.32 -11.98
C HIS A 272 -4.83 0.76 -13.42
N GLY A 273 -4.82 -0.20 -14.33
CA GLY A 273 -5.14 -0.01 -15.73
C GLY A 273 -6.21 -0.98 -16.21
N MET A 274 -7.11 -0.48 -17.06
CA MET A 274 -8.13 -1.31 -17.70
C MET A 274 -8.09 -1.17 -19.23
N ALA A 275 -8.69 -2.15 -19.92
CA ALA A 275 -8.85 -2.15 -21.36
C ALA A 275 -10.06 -1.32 -21.84
N ARG A 276 -11.04 -1.10 -20.96
CA ARG A 276 -12.22 -0.27 -21.26
C ARG A 276 -11.83 1.21 -21.32
N ALA A 277 -12.56 1.97 -22.11
CA ALA A 277 -12.39 3.41 -22.21
C ALA A 277 -12.74 4.15 -20.90
N GLY A 278 -12.13 5.32 -20.73
CA GLY A 278 -12.35 6.23 -19.59
C GLY A 278 -11.67 5.81 -18.29
N VAL A 279 -12.34 6.13 -17.19
CA VAL A 279 -11.83 5.94 -15.82
C VAL A 279 -12.94 5.52 -14.87
N SER A 280 -12.64 4.58 -13.98
CA SER A 280 -13.52 4.16 -12.89
C SER A 280 -12.86 4.41 -11.54
N VAL A 281 -13.60 5.05 -10.63
CA VAL A 281 -13.11 5.45 -9.30
C VAL A 281 -13.94 4.77 -8.21
N SER A 282 -13.28 4.21 -7.20
CA SER A 282 -13.93 3.54 -6.06
C SER A 282 -13.15 3.77 -4.76
N ASN A 283 -13.78 3.60 -3.61
CA ASN A 283 -13.11 3.48 -2.31
C ASN A 283 -12.87 2.01 -1.89
N GLY A 284 -12.92 1.07 -2.84
CA GLY A 284 -12.83 -0.37 -2.56
C GLY A 284 -14.15 -0.97 -2.06
N THR A 285 -15.23 -0.21 -2.05
CA THR A 285 -16.56 -0.67 -1.63
C THR A 285 -17.64 -0.31 -2.67
N ARG A 286 -18.91 -0.58 -2.33
CA ARG A 286 -20.10 -0.13 -3.07
C ARG A 286 -21.04 0.67 -2.19
N PHE A 287 -20.56 1.15 -1.05
CA PHE A 287 -21.38 1.93 -0.14
C PHE A 287 -21.55 3.34 -0.69
N ARG A 288 -22.70 3.94 -0.37
CA ARG A 288 -22.96 5.33 -0.71
C ARG A 288 -21.95 6.22 0.00
N VAL A 289 -21.37 7.16 -0.73
CA VAL A 289 -20.42 8.14 -0.21
C VAL A 289 -21.05 9.52 -0.09
N ALA A 290 -20.47 10.35 0.78
CA ALA A 290 -20.79 11.77 0.86
C ALA A 290 -20.22 12.52 -0.37
N SER A 291 -20.82 13.65 -0.73
CA SER A 291 -20.45 14.43 -1.91
C SER A 291 -19.05 15.05 -1.85
N ASP A 292 -18.48 15.17 -0.65
CA ASP A 292 -17.14 15.68 -0.34
C ASP A 292 -16.10 14.58 -0.06
N SER A 293 -16.50 13.31 -0.09
CA SER A 293 -15.58 12.17 0.00
C SER A 293 -14.47 12.26 -1.06
N PRO A 294 -13.28 11.68 -0.81
CA PRO A 294 -12.20 11.65 -1.79
C PRO A 294 -12.64 11.08 -3.14
N VAL A 295 -13.43 10.00 -3.16
CA VAL A 295 -13.98 9.42 -4.40
C VAL A 295 -14.87 10.42 -5.12
N ALA A 296 -15.81 11.07 -4.43
CA ALA A 296 -16.71 12.03 -5.07
C ALA A 296 -15.97 13.26 -5.61
N ARG A 297 -14.97 13.77 -4.89
CA ARG A 297 -14.10 14.87 -5.33
C ARG A 297 -13.31 14.51 -6.58
N VAL A 298 -12.67 13.33 -6.59
CA VAL A 298 -11.90 12.86 -7.74
C VAL A 298 -12.79 12.66 -8.96
N VAL A 299 -13.93 11.99 -8.80
CA VAL A 299 -14.90 11.80 -9.89
C VAL A 299 -15.33 13.13 -10.48
N LYS A 300 -15.68 14.11 -9.62
CA LYS A 300 -16.05 15.45 -10.08
C LYS A 300 -14.91 16.16 -10.82
N ALA A 301 -13.68 16.11 -10.32
CA ALA A 301 -12.55 16.75 -10.97
C ALA A 301 -12.20 16.13 -12.33
N LEU A 302 -12.38 14.81 -12.47
CA LEU A 302 -12.19 14.12 -13.75
C LEU A 302 -13.27 14.52 -14.77
N ASP A 303 -14.52 14.64 -14.32
CA ASP A 303 -15.65 15.12 -15.15
C ASP A 303 -15.45 16.58 -15.58
N ASP A 304 -15.10 17.47 -14.65
CA ASP A 304 -14.79 18.89 -14.93
C ASP A 304 -13.59 19.04 -15.87
N ALA A 305 -12.60 18.14 -15.76
CA ALA A 305 -11.46 18.10 -16.68
C ALA A 305 -11.86 17.62 -18.08
N GLY A 306 -13.09 17.15 -18.29
CA GLY A 306 -13.64 16.66 -19.56
C GLY A 306 -13.18 15.26 -19.94
N ILE A 307 -12.78 14.43 -18.96
CA ILE A 307 -12.37 13.04 -19.24
C ILE A 307 -13.61 12.27 -19.69
N ALA A 308 -13.49 11.52 -20.79
CA ALA A 308 -14.59 10.73 -21.29
C ALA A 308 -14.84 9.51 -20.38
N GLU A 309 -16.10 9.11 -20.26
CA GLU A 309 -16.50 7.89 -19.56
C GLU A 309 -15.99 7.77 -18.11
N VAL A 310 -16.10 8.87 -17.34
CA VAL A 310 -15.90 8.82 -15.88
C VAL A 310 -17.05 8.03 -15.25
N THR A 311 -16.71 7.04 -14.44
CA THR A 311 -17.66 6.19 -13.70
C THR A 311 -17.23 6.03 -12.25
N SER A 312 -18.16 5.62 -11.39
CA SER A 312 -17.82 5.23 -10.02
C SER A 312 -18.51 3.94 -9.61
N CYS A 313 -17.87 3.19 -8.71
CA CYS A 313 -18.54 2.09 -8.00
C CYS A 313 -19.27 2.54 -6.73
N SER A 314 -19.13 3.81 -6.36
CA SER A 314 -19.66 4.36 -5.10
C SER A 314 -20.90 5.20 -5.39
N PRO A 315 -22.10 4.77 -4.96
CA PRO A 315 -23.30 5.60 -5.10
C PRO A 315 -23.13 6.97 -4.45
N GLY A 316 -23.72 8.02 -5.03
CA GLY A 316 -23.66 9.38 -4.47
C GLY A 316 -22.62 10.31 -5.12
N THR A 317 -21.84 9.82 -6.08
CA THR A 317 -21.00 10.68 -6.94
C THR A 317 -21.80 11.34 -8.07
N VAL A 318 -21.19 12.31 -8.76
CA VAL A 318 -21.78 12.94 -9.96
C VAL A 318 -21.76 12.04 -11.19
N ALA A 319 -20.87 11.04 -11.23
CA ALA A 319 -20.76 10.10 -12.35
C ALA A 319 -21.75 8.93 -12.23
N PRO A 320 -22.06 8.25 -13.36
CA PRO A 320 -22.85 7.02 -13.35
C PRO A 320 -22.23 5.93 -12.48
N GLU A 321 -23.09 5.21 -11.74
CA GLU A 321 -22.69 4.03 -10.98
C GLU A 321 -22.47 2.84 -11.92
N VAL A 322 -21.26 2.27 -11.90
CA VAL A 322 -20.89 1.10 -12.70
C VAL A 322 -20.18 0.09 -11.82
N ASN A 323 -20.74 -1.12 -11.74
CA ASN A 323 -20.20 -2.22 -10.93
C ASN A 323 -19.06 -2.97 -11.67
N PHE A 324 -17.96 -2.26 -11.96
CA PHE A 324 -16.83 -2.79 -12.72
C PHE A 324 -15.50 -2.44 -12.03
N LEU A 325 -14.65 -3.47 -11.81
CA LEU A 325 -13.31 -3.33 -11.21
C LEU A 325 -13.27 -2.40 -9.96
N CYS A 326 -14.21 -2.62 -9.04
CA CYS A 326 -14.43 -1.74 -7.89
C CYS A 326 -13.41 -1.87 -6.74
N GLY A 327 -12.27 -2.53 -6.95
CA GLY A 327 -11.26 -2.74 -5.90
C GLY A 327 -11.75 -3.51 -4.65
N ARG A 328 -12.91 -4.16 -4.68
CA ARG A 328 -13.50 -4.85 -3.50
C ARG A 328 -12.66 -6.02 -3.00
N THR A 329 -11.91 -6.63 -3.90
CA THR A 329 -10.99 -7.74 -3.62
C THR A 329 -9.58 -7.27 -3.33
N ASN A 330 -9.30 -5.97 -3.48
CA ASN A 330 -7.98 -5.42 -3.23
C ASN A 330 -7.66 -5.52 -1.73
N THR A 331 -6.56 -6.20 -1.41
CA THR A 331 -6.11 -6.47 -0.03
C THR A 331 -5.78 -5.19 0.72
N GLN A 332 -5.14 -4.23 0.08
CA GLN A 332 -4.85 -2.90 0.66
C GLN A 332 -6.15 -2.13 0.95
N GLY A 333 -7.09 -2.14 0.01
CA GLY A 333 -8.41 -1.54 0.20
C GLY A 333 -9.22 -2.20 1.32
N ARG A 334 -9.13 -3.53 1.45
CA ARG A 334 -9.79 -4.27 2.54
C ARG A 334 -9.16 -3.99 3.90
N HIS A 335 -7.84 -3.91 3.97
CA HIS A 335 -7.10 -3.50 5.18
C HIS A 335 -7.58 -2.12 5.67
N LEU A 336 -7.51 -1.10 4.82
CA LEU A 336 -7.89 0.27 5.18
C LEU A 336 -9.37 0.45 5.52
N ASN A 337 -10.24 -0.36 4.92
CA ASN A 337 -11.67 -0.34 5.21
C ASN A 337 -12.05 -1.19 6.44
N GLY A 338 -11.07 -1.79 7.12
CA GLY A 338 -11.24 -2.55 8.35
C GLY A 338 -11.93 -3.90 8.14
N SER A 339 -11.64 -4.59 7.04
CA SER A 339 -11.99 -5.99 6.90
C SER A 339 -11.36 -6.81 8.02
N ALA A 340 -12.10 -7.77 8.58
CA ALA A 340 -11.56 -8.71 9.57
C ALA A 340 -10.51 -9.66 8.95
N ASP A 341 -10.54 -9.81 7.63
CA ASP A 341 -9.62 -10.64 6.86
C ASP A 341 -9.47 -10.03 5.47
N ALA A 342 -8.33 -9.38 5.22
CA ALA A 342 -8.05 -8.72 3.94
C ALA A 342 -7.95 -9.70 2.76
N CYS A 343 -7.69 -10.99 3.02
CA CYS A 343 -7.48 -12.00 1.99
C CYS A 343 -8.81 -12.65 1.57
N PHE A 344 -9.71 -12.90 2.52
CA PHE A 344 -10.92 -13.68 2.28
C PHE A 344 -12.24 -12.90 2.42
N GLN A 345 -12.23 -11.70 3.02
CA GLN A 345 -13.45 -10.97 3.32
C GLN A 345 -13.44 -9.56 2.72
N ASN A 346 -14.54 -9.20 2.07
CA ASN A 346 -14.77 -7.82 1.65
C ASN A 346 -15.07 -6.96 2.88
N ALA A 347 -14.64 -5.71 2.86
CA ALA A 347 -14.99 -4.77 3.92
C ALA A 347 -16.51 -4.48 3.94
N THR A 348 -17.03 -4.26 5.15
CA THR A 348 -18.46 -3.98 5.42
C THR A 348 -18.73 -2.49 5.62
N ARG A 349 -17.69 -1.65 5.54
CA ARG A 349 -17.74 -0.18 5.62
C ARG A 349 -16.67 0.41 4.71
N ALA A 350 -16.75 1.71 4.46
CA ALA A 350 -15.67 2.48 3.87
C ALA A 350 -15.06 3.40 4.94
N SER A 351 -13.73 3.49 4.99
CA SER A 351 -13.02 4.42 5.88
C SER A 351 -12.71 5.77 5.22
N GLU A 352 -12.95 5.88 3.91
CA GLU A 352 -12.53 7.01 3.06
C GLU A 352 -11.00 7.23 3.01
N ARG A 353 -10.21 6.22 3.43
CA ARG A 353 -8.74 6.24 3.35
C ARG A 353 -8.16 5.53 2.12
N PHE A 354 -9.01 4.94 1.29
CA PHE A 354 -8.59 4.21 0.09
C PHE A 354 -9.28 4.78 -1.15
N LEU A 355 -8.51 4.98 -2.22
CA LEU A 355 -8.97 5.33 -3.55
C LEU A 355 -8.41 4.30 -4.54
N HIS A 356 -9.29 3.73 -5.36
CA HIS A 356 -8.96 2.79 -6.41
C HIS A 356 -9.24 3.43 -7.76
N LEU A 357 -8.23 3.47 -8.63
CA LEU A 357 -8.31 4.06 -9.96
C LEU A 357 -8.10 2.99 -11.03
N GLU A 358 -9.10 2.78 -11.86
CA GLU A 358 -9.01 1.94 -13.07
C GLU A 358 -9.10 2.84 -14.28
N GLN A 359 -8.10 2.82 -15.16
CA GLN A 359 -8.02 3.80 -16.25
C GLN A 359 -7.56 3.19 -17.57
N GLU A 360 -8.12 3.73 -18.64
CA GLU A 360 -7.70 3.41 -19.99
C GLU A 360 -6.23 3.76 -20.25
N ARG A 361 -5.66 3.21 -21.32
CA ARG A 361 -4.24 3.38 -21.63
C ARG A 361 -3.86 4.80 -22.00
N THR A 362 -4.71 5.53 -22.72
CA THR A 362 -4.44 6.92 -23.16
C THR A 362 -4.23 7.88 -21.99
N LEU A 363 -4.94 7.67 -20.87
CA LEU A 363 -4.75 8.44 -19.64
C LEU A 363 -3.43 8.10 -18.91
N ARG A 364 -2.96 6.86 -19.04
CA ARG A 364 -1.67 6.40 -18.50
C ARG A 364 -0.49 6.87 -19.34
N ASP A 365 -0.63 6.83 -20.66
CA ASP A 365 0.40 7.26 -21.62
C ASP A 365 0.62 8.79 -21.58
N ASN A 366 -0.41 9.57 -21.21
CA ASN A 366 -0.31 11.01 -20.97
C ASN A 366 -1.03 11.40 -19.66
N PRO A 367 -0.32 11.36 -18.53
CA PRO A 367 -0.94 11.50 -17.21
C PRO A 367 -1.31 12.94 -16.85
N THR A 368 -0.98 13.94 -17.67
CA THR A 368 -1.18 15.38 -17.35
C THR A 368 -2.59 15.70 -16.87
N ARG A 369 -3.62 15.16 -17.53
CA ARG A 369 -5.02 15.40 -17.14
C ARG A 369 -5.37 14.72 -15.82
N MET A 370 -4.85 13.51 -15.59
CA MET A 370 -5.03 12.79 -14.33
C MET A 370 -4.33 13.53 -13.19
N VAL A 371 -3.09 13.98 -13.39
CA VAL A 371 -2.32 14.77 -12.41
C VAL A 371 -3.11 16.03 -12.03
N ASN A 372 -3.56 16.82 -13.00
CA ASN A 372 -4.30 18.06 -12.72
C ASN A 372 -5.62 17.81 -12.01
N ALA A 373 -6.36 16.76 -12.39
CA ALA A 373 -7.61 16.39 -11.74
C ALA A 373 -7.38 15.94 -10.30
N LEU A 374 -6.39 15.07 -10.04
CA LEU A 374 -6.04 14.63 -8.69
C LEU A 374 -5.53 15.79 -7.84
N LYS A 375 -4.67 16.67 -8.39
CA LYS A 375 -4.18 17.86 -7.70
C LYS A 375 -5.32 18.78 -7.30
N THR A 376 -6.34 18.94 -8.14
CA THR A 376 -7.54 19.72 -7.81
C THR A 376 -8.40 19.03 -6.76
N ALA A 377 -8.68 17.74 -6.95
CA ALA A 377 -9.56 16.97 -6.10
C ALA A 377 -8.99 16.78 -4.69
N LEU A 378 -7.70 16.55 -4.57
CA LEU A 378 -7.01 16.11 -3.35
C LEU A 378 -6.29 17.26 -2.62
N GLN A 379 -6.66 18.51 -2.90
CA GLN A 379 -6.14 19.68 -2.17
C GLN A 379 -6.22 19.53 -0.64
N PRO A 380 -7.31 19.05 -0.03
CA PRO A 380 -7.36 18.78 1.41
C PRO A 380 -6.26 17.83 1.91
N GLU A 381 -5.92 16.79 1.16
CA GLU A 381 -4.85 15.86 1.49
C GLU A 381 -3.46 16.47 1.25
N MET A 382 -3.35 17.37 0.29
CA MET A 382 -2.10 18.08 -0.03
C MET A 382 -1.80 19.24 0.91
N GLN A 383 -2.80 19.79 1.59
CA GLN A 383 -2.58 20.85 2.58
C GLN A 383 -1.92 20.27 3.82
N LEU A 384 -0.83 20.92 4.22
CA LEU A 384 -0.16 20.67 5.50
C LEU A 384 -1.17 20.88 6.63
N VAL A 385 -1.31 19.88 7.49
CA VAL A 385 -2.02 20.08 8.74
C VAL A 385 -1.11 20.96 9.60
N GLN A 386 -1.43 22.25 9.67
CA GLN A 386 -0.75 23.22 10.52
C GLN A 386 -0.77 22.81 12.00
#